data_AF-A0A7R8WHY2-F1
#
_entry.id   AF-A0A7R8WHY2-F1
#
_cell.length_a   1.000
_cell.length_b   1.000
_cell.length_c   1.000
_cell.angle_alpha   90.00
_cell.angle_beta   90.00
_cell.angle_gamma   90.00
#
_symmetry.space_group_name_H-M   'P 1'
#
loop_
_entity.id
_entity.type
_entity.pdbx_description
1 polymer ?
#
loop_
_entity_poly.entity_id
_entity_poly.type
_entity_poly.pdbx_seq_one_letter_code
_entity_poly.pdbx_strand_id
1 'polypeptide(L)'
;MSSRNAKKASIFFARLPQFDDLRLVTLRILTGTSQSISDFAEQIWRTREVIFLTKGRILASPQAFNKHVFTAVARAEDLDSEELKQVFQSLNLEIIKRNALSKSGFQECLKYTLEALLAPDWNKVQNYFIQGRDFLINSGSMNAVKLHVVITETHLQLTVTPMGLSWRPNSMDDLGVPWTAQQKFLNPKGKKPPVIGKAMIKCPMVHVLPSFRTGHVLSIHREIPPGAPFDSLDALRKYWKNTYGYRLSDIPPTYVNVSFRTGGGVGTAMAYPAICIRTKPPVFQPR
;
A
#
# COMPACT_ATOMS: atom_id res chain seq x y z
N MET A 1 -14.23 -7.48 -38.83
CA MET A 1 -13.15 -7.76 -37.87
C MET A 1 -12.36 -6.48 -37.65
N SER A 2 -12.69 -5.70 -36.62
CA SER A 2 -12.02 -4.43 -36.33
C SER A 2 -10.78 -4.68 -35.48
N SER A 3 -9.62 -4.41 -36.05
CA SER A 3 -8.33 -4.26 -35.35
C SER A 3 -8.52 -3.32 -34.15
N ARG A 4 -8.45 -3.88 -32.93
CA ARG A 4 -8.32 -3.06 -31.71
C ARG A 4 -6.88 -2.59 -31.66
N ASN A 5 -6.64 -1.33 -32.03
CA ASN A 5 -5.37 -0.66 -31.76
C ASN A 5 -5.10 -0.69 -30.26
N ALA A 6 -4.26 -1.64 -29.81
CA ALA A 6 -3.74 -1.62 -28.45
C ALA A 6 -2.99 -0.31 -28.25
N LYS A 7 -3.40 0.52 -27.30
CA LYS A 7 -2.71 1.77 -26.95
C LYS A 7 -1.28 1.43 -26.49
N LYS A 8 -0.30 1.87 -27.29
CA LYS A 8 1.13 1.69 -27.01
C LYS A 8 1.54 2.45 -25.74
N ALA A 9 2.59 1.98 -25.09
CA ALA A 9 3.18 2.67 -23.94
C ALA A 9 3.63 4.09 -24.32
N SER A 10 3.38 5.06 -23.45
CA SER A 10 3.87 6.43 -23.59
C SER A 10 5.16 6.59 -22.80
N ILE A 11 6.16 7.23 -23.40
CA ILE A 11 7.44 7.52 -22.78
C ILE A 11 7.58 9.03 -22.64
N PHE A 12 7.87 9.48 -21.42
CA PHE A 12 8.10 10.87 -21.09
C PHE A 12 9.53 11.04 -20.59
N PHE A 13 10.16 12.13 -21.00
CA PHE A 13 11.50 12.50 -20.57
C PHE A 13 11.44 13.80 -19.78
N ALA A 14 12.20 13.88 -18.70
CA ALA A 14 12.42 15.09 -17.95
C ALA A 14 13.91 15.26 -17.67
N ARG A 15 14.35 16.51 -17.54
CA ARG A 15 15.73 16.81 -17.14
C ARG A 15 15.92 16.44 -15.67
N LEU A 16 17.11 15.94 -15.35
CA LEU A 16 17.47 15.74 -13.95
C LEU A 16 17.76 17.08 -13.28
N PRO A 17 17.44 17.22 -11.99
CA PRO A 17 17.91 18.37 -11.22
C PRO A 17 19.43 18.36 -11.12
N GLN A 18 20.03 19.49 -10.75
CA GLN A 18 21.45 19.52 -10.42
C GLN A 18 21.67 18.77 -9.10
N PHE A 19 22.43 17.68 -9.13
CA PHE A 19 22.63 16.81 -7.96
C PHE A 19 23.48 17.49 -6.89
N ASP A 20 24.33 18.44 -7.29
CA ASP A 20 25.22 19.18 -6.38
C ASP A 20 24.46 20.09 -5.42
N ASP A 21 23.26 20.54 -5.80
CA ASP A 21 22.37 21.33 -4.96
C ASP A 21 21.49 20.47 -4.05
N LEU A 22 21.42 19.17 -4.31
CA LEU A 22 20.56 18.23 -3.59
C LEU A 22 21.36 17.40 -2.59
N ARG A 23 20.70 17.03 -1.50
CA ARG A 23 21.28 16.15 -0.49
C ARG A 23 20.35 14.97 -0.24
N LEU A 24 20.96 13.81 -0.08
CA LEU A 24 20.29 12.64 0.45
C LEU A 24 20.41 12.68 1.98
N VAL A 25 19.30 12.83 2.67
CA VAL A 25 19.26 12.87 4.13
C VAL A 25 18.65 11.61 4.71
N THR A 26 19.17 11.18 5.85
CA THR A 26 18.54 10.12 6.66
C THR A 26 17.84 10.78 7.83
N LEU A 27 16.53 10.57 7.91
CA LEU A 27 15.67 11.06 8.98
C LEU A 27 15.42 9.92 9.96
N ARG A 28 15.71 10.15 11.24
CA ARG A 28 15.40 9.26 12.36
C ARG A 28 14.08 9.67 12.98
N ILE A 29 13.26 8.67 13.28
CA ILE A 29 12.01 8.82 14.03
C ILE A 29 12.37 8.77 15.51
N LEU A 30 12.08 9.85 16.23
CA LEU A 30 12.31 9.93 17.67
C LEU A 30 11.16 9.22 18.39
N THR A 31 11.49 8.25 19.24
CA THR A 31 10.53 7.52 20.07
C THR A 31 9.89 8.47 21.08
N GLY A 32 8.56 8.53 21.10
CA GLY A 32 7.84 9.34 22.10
C GLY A 32 6.37 9.62 21.84
N THR A 33 5.79 9.20 20.70
CA THR A 33 4.39 9.56 20.35
C THR A 33 3.60 8.49 19.61
N SER A 34 4.06 7.23 19.54
CA SER A 34 3.43 6.24 18.65
C SER A 34 2.00 5.89 19.09
N GLN A 35 1.03 6.49 18.37
CA GLN A 35 -0.33 5.96 18.20
C GLN A 35 -0.38 4.93 17.04
N SER A 36 0.78 4.54 16.50
CA SER A 36 0.86 3.68 15.33
C SER A 36 0.83 2.21 15.74
N ILE A 37 0.33 1.39 14.84
CA ILE A 37 0.05 -0.02 15.11
C ILE A 37 1.32 -0.89 14.99
N SER A 38 2.38 -0.35 14.38
CA SER A 38 3.69 -0.99 14.28
C SER A 38 4.73 0.03 13.83
N ASP A 39 6.01 -0.19 14.15
CA ASP A 39 7.12 0.67 13.69
C ASP A 39 7.14 0.83 12.17
N PHE A 40 6.77 -0.24 11.44
CA PHE A 40 6.64 -0.19 9.98
C PHE A 40 5.58 0.84 9.56
N ALA A 41 4.40 0.79 10.17
CA ALA A 41 3.33 1.72 9.86
C ALA A 41 3.68 3.16 10.23
N GLU A 42 4.41 3.35 11.34
CA GLU A 42 4.92 4.66 11.75
C GLU A 42 5.84 5.25 10.69
N GLN A 43 6.84 4.48 10.26
CA GLN A 43 7.80 4.89 9.24
C GLN A 43 7.11 5.33 7.95
N ILE A 44 6.19 4.49 7.46
CA ILE A 44 5.43 4.76 6.24
C ILE A 44 4.60 6.04 6.39
N TRP A 45 3.90 6.20 7.51
CA TRP A 45 3.09 7.38 7.79
C TRP A 45 3.94 8.65 7.87
N ARG A 46 5.03 8.65 8.65
CA ARG A 46 5.95 9.81 8.76
C ARG A 46 6.55 10.17 7.40
N THR A 47 6.96 9.18 6.62
CA THR A 47 7.50 9.39 5.26
C THR A 47 6.47 10.10 4.38
N ARG A 48 5.21 9.65 4.41
CA ARG A 48 4.12 10.25 3.63
C ARG A 48 3.76 11.65 4.11
N GLU A 49 3.69 11.87 5.41
CA GLU A 49 3.42 13.20 5.97
C GLU A 49 4.48 14.22 5.55
N VAL A 50 5.77 13.86 5.55
CA VAL A 50 6.83 14.74 5.02
C VAL A 50 6.53 15.13 3.57
N ILE A 51 6.15 14.16 2.72
CA ILE A 51 5.84 14.43 1.31
C ILE A 51 4.67 15.42 1.17
N PHE A 52 3.59 15.21 1.93
CA PHE A 52 2.39 16.03 1.83
C PHE A 52 2.54 17.41 2.48
N LEU A 53 3.13 17.50 3.67
CA LEU A 53 3.34 18.77 4.38
C LEU A 53 4.31 19.69 3.62
N THR A 54 5.28 19.11 2.90
CA THR A 54 6.19 19.86 2.03
C THR A 54 5.67 20.07 0.61
N LYS A 55 4.43 19.65 0.32
CA LYS A 55 3.78 19.75 -1.00
C LYS A 55 4.63 19.15 -2.14
N GLY A 56 5.37 18.10 -1.85
CA GLY A 56 6.26 17.43 -2.81
C GLY A 56 7.60 18.12 -3.07
N ARG A 57 7.94 19.21 -2.37
CA ARG A 57 9.27 19.84 -2.41
C ARG A 57 10.36 18.88 -1.91
N ILE A 58 10.00 17.97 -1.00
CA ILE A 58 10.86 16.90 -0.52
C ILE A 58 10.38 15.58 -1.07
N LEU A 59 11.32 14.86 -1.69
CA LEU A 59 11.10 13.46 -2.06
C LEU A 59 11.49 12.59 -0.88
N ALA A 60 10.76 11.52 -0.59
CA ALA A 60 11.08 10.65 0.53
C ALA A 60 10.76 9.19 0.20
N SER A 61 11.45 8.26 0.86
CA SER A 61 11.18 6.83 0.76
C SER A 61 11.46 6.15 2.10
N PRO A 62 10.59 5.23 2.55
CA PRO A 62 10.85 4.39 3.71
C PRO A 62 11.99 3.42 3.41
N GLN A 63 12.70 2.97 4.47
CA GLN A 63 13.71 1.92 4.36
C GLN A 63 13.15 0.55 4.75
N ALA A 64 13.41 -0.47 3.94
CA ALA A 64 12.91 -1.83 4.19
C ALA A 64 13.48 -2.49 5.46
N PHE A 65 14.75 -2.22 5.80
CA PHE A 65 15.49 -2.95 6.85
C PHE A 65 15.51 -2.25 8.20
N ASN A 66 15.35 -0.93 8.23
CA ASN A 66 15.39 -0.14 9.46
C ASN A 66 14.11 0.68 9.59
N LYS A 67 13.22 0.25 10.49
CA LYS A 67 11.90 0.85 10.68
C LYS A 67 11.94 2.20 11.42
N HIS A 68 13.07 2.59 11.99
CA HIS A 68 13.20 3.83 12.77
C HIS A 68 13.83 4.97 11.98
N VAL A 69 14.19 4.74 10.71
CA VAL A 69 14.76 5.77 9.84
C VAL A 69 14.17 5.69 8.44
N PHE A 70 14.15 6.79 7.71
CA PHE A 70 13.83 6.80 6.28
C PHE A 70 14.70 7.82 5.55
N THR A 71 14.71 7.76 4.22
CA THR A 71 15.53 8.66 3.40
C THR A 71 14.68 9.73 2.75
N ALA A 72 15.25 10.92 2.61
CA ALA A 72 14.64 12.01 1.87
C ALA A 72 15.67 12.73 0.99
N VAL A 73 15.19 13.36 -0.09
CA VAL A 73 15.96 14.23 -0.96
C VAL A 73 15.37 15.62 -0.84
N ALA A 74 16.23 16.58 -0.51
CA ALA A 74 15.90 17.99 -0.41
C ALA A 74 17.06 18.82 -0.96
N ARG A 75 16.79 20.09 -1.31
CA ARG A 75 17.86 21.04 -1.61
C ARG A 75 18.65 21.35 -0.35
N ALA A 76 19.95 21.58 -0.50
CA ALA A 76 20.84 21.91 0.62
C ALA A 76 20.34 23.15 1.38
N GLU A 77 19.89 24.18 0.64
CA GLU A 77 19.31 25.41 1.20
C GLU A 77 18.02 25.16 2.01
N ASP A 78 17.22 24.18 1.60
CA ASP A 78 15.93 23.87 2.23
C ASP A 78 16.12 23.20 3.59
N LEU A 79 17.20 22.43 3.77
CA LEU A 79 17.48 21.65 4.98
C LEU A 79 17.66 22.51 6.23
N ASP A 80 18.10 23.74 6.05
CA ASP A 80 18.37 24.65 7.15
C ASP A 80 17.28 25.72 7.31
N SER A 81 16.23 25.68 6.46
CA SER A 81 15.09 26.57 6.56
C SER A 81 14.24 26.30 7.81
N GLU A 82 13.67 27.36 8.37
CA GLU A 82 12.84 27.25 9.56
C GLU A 82 11.54 26.49 9.28
N GLU A 83 10.95 26.69 8.09
CA GLU A 83 9.77 25.98 7.63
C GLU A 83 9.96 24.46 7.67
N LEU A 84 11.09 23.97 7.16
CA LEU A 84 11.35 22.54 7.12
C LEU A 84 11.71 21.97 8.49
N LYS A 85 12.48 22.72 9.29
CA LYS A 85 12.77 22.36 10.68
C LYS A 85 11.48 22.19 11.49
N GLN A 86 10.52 23.10 11.34
CA GLN A 86 9.21 23.00 11.98
C GLN A 86 8.43 21.75 11.52
N VAL A 87 8.45 21.41 10.23
CA VAL A 87 7.84 20.17 9.73
C VAL A 87 8.50 18.96 10.40
N PHE A 88 9.82 18.86 10.42
CA PHE A 88 10.53 17.74 11.05
C PHE A 88 10.27 17.66 12.55
N GLN A 89 10.29 18.78 13.27
CA GLN A 89 9.97 18.83 14.70
C GLN A 89 8.53 18.38 14.98
N SER A 90 7.54 18.88 14.23
CA SER A 90 6.13 18.48 14.38
C SER A 90 5.92 16.98 14.12
N LEU A 91 6.82 16.38 13.33
CA LEU A 91 6.81 14.97 13.03
C LEU A 91 7.74 14.13 13.92
N ASN A 92 8.37 14.72 14.94
CA ASN A 92 9.37 14.06 15.79
C ASN A 92 10.49 13.40 14.98
N LEU A 93 11.02 14.13 14.01
CA LEU A 93 12.07 13.68 13.10
C LEU A 93 13.37 14.44 13.34
N GLU A 94 14.48 13.72 13.19
CA GLU A 94 15.82 14.29 13.30
C GLU A 94 16.68 13.87 12.10
N ILE A 95 17.40 14.81 11.51
CA ILE A 95 18.37 14.50 10.46
C ILE A 95 19.63 13.94 11.13
N ILE A 96 19.93 12.67 10.88
CA ILE A 96 21.12 12.00 11.45
C ILE A 96 22.28 11.89 10.46
N LYS A 97 22.01 12.00 9.16
CA LYS A 97 23.01 11.95 8.10
C LYS A 97 22.62 12.86 6.95
N ARG A 98 23.61 13.55 6.37
CA ARG A 98 23.50 14.35 5.15
C ARG A 98 24.61 13.89 4.20
N ASN A 99 24.24 13.29 3.07
CA ASN A 99 25.16 12.74 2.10
C ASN A 99 24.97 13.41 0.73
N ALA A 100 25.98 13.32 -0.12
CA ALA A 100 25.83 13.62 -1.55
C ALA A 100 24.71 12.75 -2.15
N LEU A 101 23.95 13.31 -3.08
CA LEU A 101 22.84 12.61 -3.71
C LEU A 101 23.36 11.51 -4.65
N SER A 102 22.92 10.27 -4.41
CA SER A 102 23.12 9.17 -5.35
C SER A 102 21.94 9.04 -6.33
N LYS A 103 22.21 8.56 -7.55
CA LYS A 103 21.15 8.28 -8.54
C LYS A 103 20.12 7.27 -8.00
N SER A 104 20.58 6.26 -7.27
CA SER A 104 19.71 5.25 -6.65
C SER A 104 18.81 5.86 -5.57
N GLY A 105 19.37 6.67 -4.66
CA GLY A 105 18.60 7.34 -3.61
C GLY A 105 17.57 8.32 -4.18
N PHE A 106 17.94 9.08 -5.23
CA PHE A 106 17.00 9.94 -5.93
C PHE A 106 15.87 9.14 -6.60
N GLN A 107 16.20 8.06 -7.31
CA GLN A 107 15.20 7.22 -7.98
C GLN A 107 14.23 6.56 -7.00
N GLU A 108 14.72 6.08 -5.87
CA GLU A 108 13.91 5.45 -4.83
C GLU A 108 12.93 6.43 -4.18
N CYS A 109 13.44 7.59 -3.73
CA CYS A 109 12.61 8.67 -3.19
C CYS A 109 11.60 9.20 -4.22
N LEU A 110 12.00 9.37 -5.49
CA LEU A 110 11.07 9.79 -6.54
C LEU A 110 9.95 8.77 -6.77
N LYS A 111 10.29 7.47 -6.86
CA LYS A 111 9.30 6.40 -7.05
C LYS A 111 8.27 6.40 -5.93
N TYR A 112 8.73 6.41 -4.68
CA TYR A 112 7.83 6.39 -3.53
C TYR A 112 7.02 7.68 -3.39
N THR A 113 7.62 8.84 -3.64
CA THR A 113 6.89 10.11 -3.65
C THR A 113 5.79 10.13 -4.70
N LEU A 114 6.06 9.65 -5.92
CA LEU A 114 5.01 9.49 -6.94
C LEU A 114 3.91 8.56 -6.45
N GLU A 115 4.25 7.42 -5.83
CA GLU A 115 3.27 6.50 -5.25
C GLU A 115 2.39 7.17 -4.19
N ALA A 116 2.99 8.00 -3.33
CA ALA A 116 2.27 8.71 -2.29
C ALA A 116 1.32 9.75 -2.87
N LEU A 117 1.80 10.59 -3.79
CA LEU A 117 1.04 11.69 -4.40
C LEU A 117 -0.07 11.21 -5.35
N LEU A 118 0.12 10.05 -6.00
CA LEU A 118 -0.88 9.46 -6.88
C LEU A 118 -2.08 8.89 -6.11
N ALA A 119 -1.87 8.40 -4.89
CA ALA A 119 -2.96 7.93 -4.05
C ALA A 119 -3.77 9.10 -3.46
N PRO A 120 -5.11 9.00 -3.35
CA PRO A 120 -5.93 7.80 -3.55
C PRO A 120 -6.56 7.69 -4.94
N ASP A 121 -6.22 8.58 -5.87
CA ASP A 121 -6.85 8.60 -7.20
C ASP A 121 -6.25 7.54 -8.14
N TRP A 122 -5.00 7.15 -7.89
CA TRP A 122 -4.27 6.06 -8.52
C TRP A 122 -3.58 5.21 -7.44
N ASN A 123 -4.09 4.01 -7.19
CA ASN A 123 -3.69 3.17 -6.07
C ASN A 123 -2.73 2.08 -6.51
N LYS A 124 -1.56 2.02 -5.86
CA LYS A 124 -0.54 1.01 -6.16
C LYS A 124 -0.99 -0.37 -5.70
N VAL A 125 -0.99 -1.34 -6.61
CA VAL A 125 -1.11 -2.78 -6.35
C VAL A 125 0.00 -3.49 -7.11
N GLN A 126 0.91 -4.15 -6.40
CA GLN A 126 2.17 -4.63 -6.99
C GLN A 126 2.88 -3.54 -7.82
N ASN A 127 2.96 -3.76 -9.13
CA ASN A 127 3.63 -2.90 -10.11
C ASN A 127 2.64 -2.05 -10.94
N TYR A 128 1.37 -2.00 -10.53
CA TYR A 128 0.29 -1.33 -11.25
C TYR A 128 -0.31 -0.23 -10.39
N PHE A 129 -0.80 0.82 -11.04
CA PHE A 129 -1.64 1.85 -10.44
C PHE A 129 -3.04 1.73 -10.99
N ILE A 130 -4.01 1.50 -10.12
CA ILE A 130 -5.42 1.33 -10.48
C ILE A 130 -6.14 2.64 -10.18
N GLN A 131 -6.87 3.15 -11.16
CA GLN A 131 -7.62 4.40 -11.04
C GLN A 131 -8.85 4.22 -10.13
N GLY A 132 -9.12 5.23 -9.31
CA GLY A 132 -10.36 5.36 -8.55
C GLY A 132 -10.16 5.09 -7.06
N ARG A 133 -10.88 5.85 -6.23
CA ARG A 133 -10.85 5.76 -4.76
C ARG A 133 -11.57 4.52 -4.23
N ASP A 134 -12.47 3.99 -5.05
CA ASP A 134 -13.37 2.86 -4.82
C ASP A 134 -12.93 1.59 -5.54
N PHE A 135 -11.70 1.55 -6.07
CA PHE A 135 -11.18 0.41 -6.85
C PHE A 135 -11.24 -0.95 -6.12
N LEU A 136 -11.31 -0.94 -4.78
CA LEU A 136 -11.43 -2.16 -3.97
C LEU A 136 -12.78 -2.86 -4.11
N ILE A 137 -13.85 -2.10 -4.37
CA ILE A 137 -15.23 -2.61 -4.45
C ILE A 137 -15.77 -2.67 -5.89
N ASN A 138 -15.06 -2.06 -6.84
CA ASN A 138 -15.45 -2.09 -8.24
C ASN A 138 -15.23 -3.48 -8.85
N SER A 139 -16.30 -4.07 -9.38
CA SER A 139 -16.33 -5.40 -10.00
C SER A 139 -16.16 -5.37 -11.53
N GLY A 140 -16.15 -4.18 -12.12
CA GLY A 140 -16.01 -3.97 -13.56
C GLY A 140 -14.56 -3.88 -14.04
N SER A 141 -14.40 -3.59 -15.33
CA SER A 141 -13.11 -3.25 -15.91
C SER A 141 -12.71 -1.84 -15.46
N MET A 142 -11.63 -1.76 -14.69
CA MET A 142 -11.04 -0.52 -14.22
C MET A 142 -9.87 -0.10 -15.10
N ASN A 143 -9.61 1.19 -15.06
CA ASN A 143 -8.45 1.78 -15.68
C ASN A 143 -7.22 1.51 -14.82
N ALA A 144 -6.16 0.97 -15.41
CA ALA A 144 -4.89 0.80 -14.73
C ALA A 144 -3.72 1.23 -15.62
N VAL A 145 -2.59 1.55 -14.98
CA VAL A 145 -1.33 1.83 -15.67
C VAL A 145 -0.19 1.07 -15.00
N LYS A 146 0.76 0.60 -15.80
CA LYS A 146 2.08 0.21 -15.31
C LYS A 146 3.00 1.40 -15.48
N LEU A 147 3.54 1.90 -14.36
CA LEU A 147 4.49 3.01 -14.34
C LEU A 147 5.90 2.45 -14.10
N HIS A 148 6.83 2.81 -14.97
CA HIS A 148 8.24 2.51 -14.83
C HIS A 148 9.05 3.81 -14.80
N VAL A 149 9.84 3.99 -13.76
CA VAL A 149 10.67 5.17 -13.53
C VAL A 149 12.14 4.75 -13.62
N VAL A 150 12.87 5.34 -14.55
CA VAL A 150 14.30 5.09 -14.78
C VAL A 150 15.04 6.40 -14.78
N ILE A 151 16.17 6.42 -14.09
CA ILE A 151 17.10 7.53 -14.08
C ILE A 151 18.34 7.13 -14.86
N THR A 152 18.57 7.83 -15.96
CA THR A 152 19.78 7.69 -16.79
C THR A 152 20.84 8.70 -16.31
N GLU A 153 21.93 8.85 -17.07
CA GLU A 153 22.94 9.86 -16.74
C GLU A 153 22.44 11.30 -16.96
N THR A 154 21.57 11.49 -17.95
CA THR A 154 21.19 12.83 -18.42
C THR A 154 19.71 13.13 -18.20
N HIS A 155 18.85 12.11 -18.14
CA HIS A 155 17.41 12.29 -18.10
C HIS A 155 16.71 11.31 -17.15
N LEU A 156 15.59 11.78 -16.59
CA LEU A 156 14.54 10.97 -16.01
C LEU A 156 13.64 10.46 -17.14
N GLN A 157 13.41 9.16 -17.19
CA GLN A 157 12.47 8.53 -18.10
C GLN A 157 11.29 7.93 -17.31
N LEU A 158 10.07 8.33 -17.69
CA LEU A 158 8.82 7.77 -17.18
C LEU A 158 8.13 7.01 -18.31
N THR A 159 7.94 5.70 -18.15
CA THR A 159 7.19 4.88 -19.10
C THR A 159 5.84 4.50 -18.50
N VAL A 160 4.75 4.85 -19.17
CA VAL A 160 3.38 4.61 -18.73
C VAL A 160 2.71 3.69 -19.73
N THR A 161 2.36 2.48 -19.30
CA THR A 161 1.65 1.50 -20.13
C THR A 161 0.19 1.42 -19.69
N PRO A 162 -0.77 1.88 -20.50
CA PRO A 162 -2.19 1.80 -20.16
C PRO A 162 -2.72 0.37 -20.27
N MET A 163 -3.61 -0.02 -19.37
CA MET A 163 -4.30 -1.30 -19.40
C MET A 163 -5.70 -1.22 -18.76
N GLY A 164 -6.55 -2.18 -19.12
CA GLY A 164 -7.76 -2.51 -18.39
C GLY A 164 -7.42 -3.59 -17.36
N LEU A 165 -8.03 -3.51 -16.18
CA LEU A 165 -7.88 -4.53 -15.17
C LEU A 165 -9.20 -4.75 -14.44
N SER A 166 -9.56 -6.01 -14.26
CA SER A 166 -10.79 -6.41 -13.57
C SER A 166 -10.47 -7.49 -12.55
N TRP A 167 -11.12 -7.42 -11.40
CA TRP A 167 -10.98 -8.39 -10.32
C TRP A 167 -12.36 -8.94 -10.04
N ARG A 168 -12.45 -10.26 -9.84
CA ARG A 168 -13.72 -10.83 -9.38
C ARG A 168 -13.92 -10.48 -7.91
N PRO A 169 -15.15 -10.09 -7.49
CA PRO A 169 -15.47 -10.01 -6.08
C PRO A 169 -15.18 -11.34 -5.39
N ASN A 170 -14.63 -11.31 -4.18
CA ASN A 170 -14.45 -12.54 -3.42
C ASN A 170 -15.80 -13.07 -2.97
N SER A 171 -16.00 -14.37 -3.11
CA SER A 171 -17.08 -15.08 -2.45
C SER A 171 -16.54 -16.13 -1.49
N MET A 172 -17.36 -16.54 -0.52
CA MET A 172 -17.06 -17.70 0.31
C MET A 172 -17.09 -19.00 -0.50
N ASP A 173 -17.79 -19.04 -1.64
CA ASP A 173 -17.78 -20.17 -2.57
C ASP A 173 -16.39 -20.39 -3.19
N ASP A 174 -15.67 -19.32 -3.54
CA ASP A 174 -14.30 -19.43 -4.05
C ASP A 174 -13.34 -20.07 -3.02
N LEU A 175 -13.66 -19.95 -1.73
CA LEU A 175 -12.93 -20.59 -0.62
C LEU A 175 -13.41 -22.02 -0.34
N GLY A 176 -14.39 -22.52 -1.10
CA GLY A 176 -15.01 -23.82 -0.94
C GLY A 176 -15.76 -23.98 0.38
N VAL A 177 -16.24 -22.88 0.98
CA VAL A 177 -17.02 -22.92 2.22
C VAL A 177 -18.40 -23.53 1.92
N PRO A 178 -18.85 -24.58 2.64
CA PRO A 178 -20.17 -25.15 2.43
C PRO A 178 -21.29 -24.12 2.57
N TRP A 179 -22.28 -24.15 1.68
CA TRP A 179 -23.44 -23.25 1.70
C TRP A 179 -24.12 -23.17 3.08
N THR A 180 -24.26 -24.30 3.78
CA THR A 180 -24.85 -24.36 5.12
C THR A 180 -24.06 -23.55 6.16
N ALA A 181 -22.73 -23.48 6.04
CA ALA A 181 -21.88 -22.66 6.88
C ALA A 181 -21.98 -21.18 6.51
N GLN A 182 -22.04 -20.86 5.21
CA GLN A 182 -22.25 -19.50 4.74
C GLN A 182 -23.58 -18.93 5.23
N GLN A 183 -24.65 -19.71 5.17
CA GLN A 183 -25.97 -19.29 5.66
C GLN A 183 -25.96 -19.00 7.16
N LYS A 184 -25.33 -19.87 7.97
CA LYS A 184 -25.14 -19.63 9.41
C LYS A 184 -24.29 -18.38 9.68
N PHE A 185 -23.31 -18.10 8.83
CA PHE A 185 -22.46 -16.93 8.94
C PHE A 185 -23.20 -15.63 8.58
N LEU A 186 -23.99 -15.62 7.50
CA LEU A 186 -24.75 -14.46 7.05
C LEU A 186 -25.97 -14.18 7.94
N ASN A 187 -26.62 -15.22 8.45
CA ASN A 187 -27.83 -15.15 9.27
C ASN A 187 -27.61 -15.81 10.65
N PRO A 188 -26.83 -15.18 11.55
CA PRO A 188 -26.56 -15.75 12.87
C PRO A 188 -27.83 -15.77 13.72
N LYS A 189 -28.09 -16.91 14.37
CA LYS A 189 -29.20 -17.08 15.33
C LYS A 189 -28.75 -17.01 16.80
N GLY A 190 -27.44 -16.84 17.06
CA GLY A 190 -26.84 -16.86 18.39
C GLY A 190 -26.29 -15.51 18.82
N LYS A 191 -25.99 -15.37 20.12
CA LYS A 191 -25.43 -14.14 20.71
C LYS A 191 -23.96 -13.88 20.37
N LYS A 192 -23.20 -14.91 19.96
CA LYS A 192 -21.79 -14.78 19.57
C LYS A 192 -21.67 -14.53 18.07
N PRO A 193 -20.73 -13.66 17.62
CA PRO A 193 -20.50 -13.45 16.20
C PRO A 193 -20.06 -14.76 15.55
N PRO A 194 -20.65 -15.14 14.40
CA PRO A 194 -20.31 -16.39 13.73
C PRO A 194 -18.90 -16.30 13.13
N VAL A 195 -18.19 -17.43 13.13
CA VAL A 195 -16.84 -17.56 12.58
C VAL A 195 -16.80 -18.79 11.67
N ILE A 196 -16.25 -18.63 10.47
CA ILE A 196 -15.91 -19.75 9.60
C ILE A 196 -14.47 -20.14 9.91
N GLY A 197 -14.27 -21.27 10.57
CA GLY A 197 -12.95 -21.79 10.91
C GLY A 197 -12.29 -22.58 9.77
N LYS A 198 -10.98 -22.81 9.89
CA LYS A 198 -10.14 -23.50 8.90
C LYS A 198 -10.71 -24.81 8.36
N ALA A 199 -11.34 -25.64 9.22
CA ALA A 199 -11.91 -26.92 8.81
C ALA A 199 -13.02 -26.80 7.76
N MET A 200 -13.67 -25.65 7.67
CA MET A 200 -14.75 -25.38 6.70
C MET A 200 -14.23 -24.75 5.40
N ILE A 201 -12.94 -24.45 5.31
CA ILE A 201 -12.32 -23.74 4.18
C ILE A 201 -11.54 -24.76 3.35
N LYS A 202 -12.07 -25.11 2.17
CA LYS A 202 -11.49 -26.14 1.30
C LYS A 202 -10.44 -25.57 0.34
N CYS A 203 -10.58 -24.31 -0.05
CA CYS A 203 -9.67 -23.60 -0.96
C CYS A 203 -9.07 -22.37 -0.24
N PRO A 204 -8.10 -22.55 0.66
CA PRO A 204 -7.64 -21.49 1.57
C PRO A 204 -6.65 -20.49 0.95
N MET A 205 -6.25 -20.68 -0.30
CA MET A 205 -5.23 -19.83 -0.92
C MET A 205 -5.83 -18.50 -1.39
N VAL A 206 -5.23 -17.40 -0.97
CA VAL A 206 -5.65 -16.05 -1.34
C VAL A 206 -4.45 -15.13 -1.55
N HIS A 207 -4.69 -13.97 -2.14
CA HIS A 207 -3.73 -12.89 -2.29
C HIS A 207 -4.15 -11.67 -1.47
N VAL A 208 -3.20 -11.01 -0.82
CA VAL A 208 -3.47 -9.87 0.07
C VAL A 208 -2.90 -8.59 -0.49
N LEU A 209 -3.73 -7.57 -0.66
CA LEU A 209 -3.33 -6.24 -1.13
C LEU A 209 -2.51 -5.47 -0.06
N PRO A 210 -1.67 -4.49 -0.44
CA PRO A 210 -1.34 -4.05 -1.81
C PRO A 210 -0.29 -4.94 -2.50
N SER A 211 0.46 -5.74 -1.74
CA SER A 211 1.59 -6.54 -2.24
C SER A 211 1.16 -7.71 -3.13
N PHE A 212 -0.11 -8.10 -3.01
CA PHE A 212 -0.68 -9.28 -3.65
C PHE A 212 0.05 -10.58 -3.25
N ARG A 213 0.66 -10.58 -2.06
CA ARG A 213 1.36 -11.74 -1.50
C ARG A 213 0.36 -12.86 -1.26
N THR A 214 0.74 -14.06 -1.70
CA THR A 214 -0.04 -15.27 -1.48
C THR A 214 0.00 -15.69 -0.01
N GLY A 215 -1.16 -15.91 0.58
CA GLY A 215 -1.37 -16.33 1.96
C GLY A 215 -2.41 -17.44 2.07
N HIS A 216 -2.53 -18.00 3.28
CA HIS A 216 -3.44 -19.09 3.61
C HIS A 216 -4.47 -18.64 4.64
N VAL A 217 -5.74 -18.73 4.27
CA VAL A 217 -6.87 -18.35 5.13
C VAL A 217 -7.03 -19.36 6.26
N LEU A 218 -7.10 -18.85 7.49
CA LEU A 218 -7.32 -19.64 8.70
C LEU A 218 -8.75 -19.50 9.23
N SER A 219 -9.35 -18.32 9.06
CA SER A 219 -10.73 -18.07 9.49
C SER A 219 -11.32 -16.82 8.84
N ILE A 220 -12.66 -16.74 8.84
CA ILE A 220 -13.44 -15.59 8.39
C ILE A 220 -14.33 -15.14 9.54
N HIS A 221 -14.32 -13.85 9.86
CA HIS A 221 -15.00 -13.22 10.97
C HIS A 221 -15.92 -12.09 10.48
N ARG A 222 -16.99 -11.79 11.21
CA ARG A 222 -17.84 -10.62 10.97
C ARG A 222 -17.36 -9.36 11.69
N GLU A 223 -16.53 -9.55 12.71
CA GLU A 223 -15.97 -8.51 13.55
C GLU A 223 -14.44 -8.65 13.55
N ILE A 224 -13.74 -7.59 13.95
CA ILE A 224 -12.29 -7.64 14.08
C ILE A 224 -11.96 -8.73 15.10
N PRO A 225 -11.17 -9.76 14.73
CA PRO A 225 -10.95 -10.89 15.60
C PRO A 225 -10.16 -10.47 16.86
N PRO A 226 -10.42 -11.10 18.02
CA PRO A 226 -9.65 -10.86 19.23
C PRO A 226 -8.15 -11.06 18.99
N GLY A 227 -7.33 -10.11 19.45
CA GLY A 227 -5.87 -10.14 19.24
C GLY A 227 -5.40 -9.55 17.90
N ALA A 228 -6.31 -9.10 17.03
CA ALA A 228 -5.91 -8.20 15.94
C ALA A 228 -5.36 -6.89 16.51
N PRO A 229 -4.43 -6.22 15.81
CA PRO A 229 -3.78 -5.03 16.34
C PRO A 229 -4.64 -3.75 16.14
N PHE A 230 -5.92 -3.93 15.81
CA PHE A 230 -6.89 -2.86 15.60
C PHE A 230 -8.03 -3.06 16.59
N ASP A 231 -8.41 -2.01 17.30
CA ASP A 231 -9.54 -2.01 18.24
C ASP A 231 -10.88 -1.64 17.58
N SER A 232 -10.82 -1.04 16.39
CA SER A 232 -11.97 -0.44 15.71
C SER A 232 -11.81 -0.42 14.20
N LEU A 233 -12.93 -0.32 13.48
CA LEU A 233 -12.94 -0.12 12.03
C LEU A 233 -12.23 1.19 11.66
N ASP A 234 -12.39 2.25 12.44
CA ASP A 234 -11.75 3.55 12.16
C ASP A 234 -10.23 3.49 12.31
N ALA A 235 -9.70 2.79 13.32
CA ALA A 235 -8.26 2.55 13.44
C ALA A 235 -7.73 1.79 12.21
N LEU A 236 -8.46 0.77 11.75
CA LEU A 236 -8.12 0.03 10.53
C LEU A 236 -8.17 0.91 9.28
N ARG A 237 -9.21 1.73 9.11
CA ARG A 237 -9.33 2.67 7.98
C ARG A 237 -8.18 3.67 7.98
N LYS A 238 -7.86 4.25 9.14
CA LYS A 238 -6.73 5.17 9.32
C LYS A 238 -5.42 4.50 8.93
N TYR A 239 -5.19 3.26 9.36
CA TYR A 239 -4.02 2.49 8.97
C TYR A 239 -3.93 2.28 7.46
N TRP A 240 -4.97 1.77 6.81
CA TRP A 240 -4.93 1.51 5.36
C TRP A 240 -4.76 2.78 4.53
N LYS A 241 -5.42 3.87 4.94
CA LYS A 241 -5.27 5.19 4.33
C LYS A 241 -3.84 5.70 4.50
N ASN A 242 -3.29 5.66 5.71
CA ASN A 242 -2.01 6.27 6.01
C ASN A 242 -0.83 5.42 5.53
N THR A 243 -0.97 4.10 5.48
CA THR A 243 0.09 3.19 5.06
C THR A 243 0.07 2.96 3.54
N TYR A 244 -1.10 2.81 2.92
CA TYR A 244 -1.22 2.40 1.51
C TYR A 244 -1.95 3.41 0.64
N GLY A 245 -2.54 4.46 1.22
CA GLY A 245 -3.40 5.40 0.50
C GLY A 245 -4.81 4.87 0.21
N TYR A 246 -5.13 3.65 0.67
CA TYR A 246 -6.38 2.97 0.34
C TYR A 246 -7.54 3.48 1.20
N ARG A 247 -8.68 3.77 0.57
CA ARG A 247 -9.90 4.13 1.29
C ARG A 247 -10.79 2.91 1.42
N LEU A 248 -10.94 2.39 2.64
CA LEU A 248 -11.92 1.35 2.93
C LEU A 248 -13.31 1.97 3.11
N SER A 249 -14.35 1.24 2.69
CA SER A 249 -15.76 1.62 2.82
C SER A 249 -16.20 1.73 4.29
N ASP A 250 -17.29 2.47 4.53
CA ASP A 250 -17.94 2.57 5.84
C ASP A 250 -18.71 1.29 6.23
N ILE A 251 -19.04 0.44 5.25
CA ILE A 251 -19.70 -0.85 5.51
C ILE A 251 -18.72 -1.77 6.25
N PRO A 252 -19.12 -2.38 7.38
CA PRO A 252 -18.27 -3.29 8.14
C PRO A 252 -17.77 -4.41 7.23
N PRO A 253 -16.47 -4.47 6.95
CA PRO A 253 -15.94 -5.57 6.15
C PRO A 253 -16.03 -6.85 6.97
N THR A 254 -16.29 -7.97 6.32
CA THR A 254 -15.88 -9.25 6.90
C THR A 254 -14.36 -9.26 6.99
N TYR A 255 -13.81 -9.92 8.01
CA TYR A 255 -12.37 -9.99 8.25
C TYR A 255 -11.88 -11.40 7.96
N VAL A 256 -10.77 -11.48 7.24
CA VAL A 256 -10.14 -12.73 6.86
C VAL A 256 -8.82 -12.81 7.59
N ASN A 257 -8.65 -13.83 8.42
CA ASN A 257 -7.40 -14.08 9.11
C ASN A 257 -6.50 -14.93 8.22
N VAL A 258 -5.34 -14.38 7.84
CA VAL A 258 -4.44 -14.96 6.84
C VAL A 258 -3.07 -15.17 7.45
N SER A 259 -2.51 -16.37 7.28
CA SER A 259 -1.11 -16.65 7.58
C SER A 259 -0.26 -16.63 6.32
N PHE A 260 0.97 -16.15 6.44
CA PHE A 260 1.96 -16.22 5.36
C PHE A 260 3.06 -17.20 5.75
N ARG A 261 3.53 -18.02 4.80
CA ARG A 261 4.71 -18.84 5.05
C ARG A 261 5.95 -17.95 5.09
N THR A 262 6.80 -18.18 6.08
CA THR A 262 8.08 -17.48 6.25
C THR A 262 9.12 -18.50 6.68
N GLY A 263 10.23 -18.63 5.94
CA GLY A 263 11.35 -19.51 6.32
C GLY A 263 10.97 -20.97 6.59
N GLY A 264 10.08 -21.57 5.78
CA GLY A 264 9.65 -22.98 5.94
C GLY A 264 8.51 -23.21 6.94
N GLY A 265 8.25 -22.29 7.86
CA GLY A 265 7.20 -22.38 8.89
C GLY A 265 5.89 -21.65 8.58
N VAL A 266 4.92 -21.80 9.49
CA VAL A 266 3.67 -21.02 9.51
C VAL A 266 3.97 -19.68 10.19
N GLY A 267 3.88 -18.57 9.43
CA GLY A 267 4.03 -17.23 9.99
C GLY A 267 2.80 -16.78 10.79
N THR A 268 2.97 -15.70 11.54
CA THR A 268 1.90 -15.08 12.33
C THR A 268 0.69 -14.75 11.48
N ALA A 269 -0.49 -15.10 11.98
CA ALA A 269 -1.76 -14.80 11.34
C ALA A 269 -2.09 -13.31 11.52
N MET A 270 -2.57 -12.66 10.46
CA MET A 270 -3.01 -11.27 10.50
C MET A 270 -4.41 -11.13 9.93
N ALA A 271 -5.22 -10.26 10.55
CA ALA A 271 -6.57 -9.97 10.11
C ALA A 271 -6.58 -8.90 9.02
N TYR A 272 -7.28 -9.17 7.92
CA TYR A 272 -7.42 -8.28 6.78
C TYR A 272 -8.90 -8.04 6.46
N PRO A 273 -9.31 -6.83 6.06
CA PRO A 273 -10.62 -6.64 5.42
C PRO A 273 -10.77 -7.57 4.21
N ALA A 274 -11.91 -8.23 4.05
CA ALA A 274 -12.18 -9.10 2.91
C ALA A 274 -12.10 -8.36 1.58
N ILE A 275 -12.41 -7.05 1.56
CA ILE A 275 -12.25 -6.19 0.39
C ILE A 275 -10.79 -5.99 -0.04
N CYS A 276 -9.81 -6.36 0.81
CA CYS A 276 -8.38 -6.33 0.51
C CYS A 276 -7.80 -7.72 0.19
N ILE A 277 -8.63 -8.77 0.25
CA ILE A 277 -8.28 -10.14 -0.12
C ILE A 277 -8.65 -10.38 -1.58
N ARG A 278 -8.01 -11.32 -2.27
CA ARG A 278 -8.39 -11.77 -3.61
C ARG A 278 -8.20 -13.27 -3.73
N THR A 279 -9.26 -13.99 -4.08
CA THR A 279 -9.22 -15.45 -4.30
C THR A 279 -8.59 -15.82 -5.64
N LYS A 280 -8.55 -14.87 -6.59
CA LYS A 280 -8.03 -15.07 -7.95
C LYS A 280 -7.12 -13.90 -8.36
N PRO A 281 -6.16 -14.13 -9.27
CA PRO A 281 -5.36 -13.07 -9.87
C PRO A 281 -6.24 -12.07 -10.63
N PRO A 282 -5.81 -10.79 -10.73
CA PRO A 282 -6.45 -9.83 -11.63
C PRO A 282 -6.39 -10.31 -13.07
N VAL A 283 -7.45 -10.02 -13.83
CA VAL A 283 -7.48 -10.21 -15.27
C VAL A 283 -7.09 -8.91 -15.94
N PHE A 284 -6.01 -8.93 -16.70
CA PHE A 284 -5.53 -7.80 -17.47
C PHE A 284 -6.08 -7.84 -18.89
N GLN A 285 -6.50 -6.68 -19.39
CA GLN A 285 -7.04 -6.51 -20.72
C GLN A 285 -6.25 -5.40 -21.44
N PRO A 286 -5.82 -5.62 -22.69
CA PRO A 286 -5.30 -4.54 -23.52
C PRO A 286 -6.37 -3.44 -23.67
N ARG A 287 -5.93 -2.18 -23.60
CA ARG A 287 -6.77 -1.01 -23.89
C ARG A 287 -6.58 -0.54 -25.31
#